data_AF-A0A1V5MTT6-F1
#
_entry.id   AF-A0A1V5MTT6-F1
#
_cell.length_a   1.000
_cell.length_b   1.000
_cell.length_c   1.000
_cell.angle_alpha   90.00
_cell.angle_beta   90.00
_cell.angle_gamma   90.00
#
_symmetry.space_group_name_H-M   'P 1'
#
loop_
_entity.id
_entity.type
_entity.pdbx_description
1 polymer ?
#
loop_
_entity_poly.entity_id
_entity_poly.type
_entity_poly.pdbx_seq_one_letter_code
_entity_poly.pdbx_strand_id
1 'polypeptide(L)'
;MPTSSATATYTTLPLSEPWTLHFDTAYGGPLEPVVLDKLSSWSVNTDPAIRYYSGTVSYTTNLNLSALPPQGPCWLYLGRVADVAEVFVNGQSCGTAWTAPFRVDVSAALKPGVNDILIKVSNTWANRLEGDALLPEADRLTWTDGRYRKKTRDLLEAGLLGPASLEIPVTVKKSTQ
;
A
#
# COMPACT_ATOMS: atom_id res chain seq x y z
N MET A 1 -0.70 -20.80 -28.32
CA MET A 1 -0.14 -19.57 -28.93
C MET A 1 0.68 -18.87 -27.86
N PRO A 2 2.03 -18.85 -27.91
CA PRO A 2 2.76 -17.95 -27.04
C PRO A 2 2.75 -16.58 -27.70
N THR A 3 1.97 -15.65 -27.17
CA THR A 3 2.14 -14.22 -27.46
C THR A 3 3.51 -13.82 -26.95
N SER A 4 4.43 -13.54 -27.85
CA SER A 4 5.68 -12.85 -27.55
C SER A 4 5.33 -11.48 -26.99
N SER A 5 5.30 -11.36 -25.67
CA SER A 5 5.24 -10.07 -25.00
C SER A 5 6.63 -9.47 -25.05
N ALA A 6 6.83 -8.45 -25.89
CA ALA A 6 7.99 -7.59 -25.78
C ALA A 6 8.04 -7.03 -24.35
N THR A 7 9.11 -7.29 -23.62
CA THR A 7 9.30 -6.78 -22.27
C THR A 7 9.45 -5.27 -22.36
N ALA A 8 8.38 -4.53 -22.04
CA ALA A 8 8.47 -3.08 -21.93
C ALA A 8 9.47 -2.73 -20.81
N THR A 9 10.43 -1.88 -21.12
CA THR A 9 11.41 -1.38 -20.15
C THR A 9 10.84 -0.15 -19.44
N TYR A 10 10.96 -0.16 -18.11
CA TYR A 10 10.53 0.93 -17.25
C TYR A 10 11.71 1.48 -16.46
N THR A 11 11.75 2.78 -16.25
CA THR A 11 12.57 3.42 -15.23
C THR A 11 11.72 3.65 -13.98
N THR A 12 12.28 3.41 -12.81
CA THR A 12 11.59 3.63 -11.53
C THR A 12 11.98 4.96 -10.92
N LEU A 13 10.98 5.69 -10.42
CA LEU A 13 11.14 6.89 -9.62
C LEU A 13 10.52 6.63 -8.23
N PRO A 14 11.30 6.64 -7.14
CA PRO A 14 10.76 6.40 -5.81
C PRO A 14 9.77 7.49 -5.40
N LEU A 15 8.77 7.11 -4.61
CA LEU A 15 7.90 8.09 -3.94
C LEU A 15 8.64 8.80 -2.81
N SER A 16 8.16 9.98 -2.43
CA SER A 16 8.77 10.73 -1.34
C SER A 16 8.57 10.05 0.01
N GLU A 17 9.53 10.26 0.90
CA GLU A 17 9.47 9.94 2.33
C GLU A 17 9.55 11.27 3.10
N PRO A 18 9.00 11.35 4.33
CA PRO A 18 8.31 10.30 5.09
C PRO A 18 6.86 10.08 4.66
N TRP A 19 6.27 8.98 5.13
CA TRP A 19 4.85 8.64 4.94
C TRP A 19 4.04 9.06 6.17
N THR A 20 2.85 9.62 5.94
CA THR A 20 1.88 9.87 7.03
C THR A 20 0.73 8.88 6.95
N LEU A 21 0.52 8.15 8.05
CA LEU A 21 -0.48 7.09 8.18
C LEU A 21 -1.63 7.56 9.07
N HIS A 22 -2.85 7.30 8.61
CA HIS A 22 -4.07 7.50 9.38
C HIS A 22 -4.78 6.16 9.54
N PHE A 23 -4.92 5.73 10.79
CA PHE A 23 -5.67 4.54 11.16
C PHE A 23 -7.11 4.91 11.49
N ASP A 24 -8.02 3.94 11.38
CA ASP A 24 -9.39 4.12 11.83
C ASP A 24 -9.49 3.84 13.33
N THR A 25 -9.82 4.87 14.09
CA THR A 25 -9.96 4.79 15.55
C THR A 25 -11.11 3.89 15.98
N ALA A 26 -12.14 3.73 15.13
CA ALA A 26 -13.24 2.80 15.40
C ALA A 26 -12.76 1.35 15.42
N TYR A 27 -11.62 1.05 14.78
CA TYR A 27 -10.99 -0.27 14.76
C TYR A 27 -9.76 -0.38 15.68
N GLY A 28 -9.65 0.53 16.65
CA GLY A 28 -8.59 0.50 17.67
C GLY A 28 -7.23 1.01 17.17
N GLY A 29 -7.21 1.74 16.06
CA GLY A 29 -6.02 2.45 15.60
C GLY A 29 -5.70 3.70 16.42
N PRO A 30 -4.46 4.22 16.37
CA PRO A 30 -4.09 5.48 17.03
C PRO A 30 -4.95 6.66 16.58
N LEU A 31 -5.23 7.59 17.51
CA LEU A 31 -5.96 8.82 17.22
C LEU A 31 -5.16 9.78 16.35
N GLU A 32 -3.88 9.96 16.69
CA GLU A 32 -2.99 10.87 15.98
C GLU A 32 -2.35 10.19 14.77
N PRO A 33 -2.05 10.95 13.70
CA PRO A 33 -1.33 10.43 12.55
C PRO A 33 0.04 9.87 12.93
N VAL A 34 0.40 8.74 12.34
CA VAL A 34 1.69 8.07 12.57
C VAL A 34 2.61 8.38 11.40
N VAL A 35 3.82 8.89 11.66
CA VAL A 35 4.81 9.15 10.63
C VAL A 35 5.76 7.95 10.52
N LEU A 36 5.98 7.47 9.29
CA LEU A 36 6.96 6.44 8.99
C LEU A 36 8.02 6.98 8.05
N ASP A 37 9.27 7.04 8.52
CA ASP A 37 10.42 7.37 7.66
C ASP A 37 10.66 6.30 6.60
N LYS A 38 10.28 5.04 6.92
CA LYS A 38 10.39 3.91 6.01
C LYS A 38 9.19 2.98 6.16
N LEU A 39 8.67 2.51 5.03
CA LEU A 39 7.62 1.51 4.97
C LEU A 39 8.03 0.22 5.70
N SER A 40 7.12 -0.30 6.53
CA SER A 40 7.32 -1.51 7.33
C SER A 40 5.99 -2.17 7.67
N SER A 41 6.02 -3.45 8.02
CA SER A 41 4.82 -4.18 8.45
C SER A 41 4.30 -3.62 9.78
N TRP A 42 2.99 -3.46 9.91
CA TRP A 42 2.39 -3.04 11.18
C TRP A 42 2.69 -4.03 12.31
N SER A 43 2.74 -5.34 11.99
CA SER A 43 2.88 -6.42 12.97
C SER A 43 4.21 -6.47 13.73
N VAL A 44 5.21 -5.70 13.29
CA VAL A 44 6.50 -5.54 14.00
C VAL A 44 6.59 -4.24 14.79
N ASN A 45 5.54 -3.39 14.76
CA ASN A 45 5.50 -2.16 15.54
C ASN A 45 5.42 -2.47 17.05
N THR A 46 5.96 -1.57 17.87
CA THR A 46 5.96 -1.72 19.33
C THR A 46 4.65 -1.25 19.97
N ASP A 47 3.92 -0.34 19.32
CA ASP A 47 2.59 0.08 19.75
C ASP A 47 1.56 -1.03 19.49
N PRO A 48 0.90 -1.59 20.51
CA PRO A 48 -0.13 -2.62 20.34
C PRO A 48 -1.31 -2.20 19.44
N ALA A 49 -1.67 -0.92 19.42
CA ALA A 49 -2.75 -0.39 18.58
C ALA A 49 -2.44 -0.56 17.08
N ILE A 50 -1.16 -0.44 16.72
CA ILE A 50 -0.67 -0.65 15.35
C ILE A 50 -0.34 -2.12 15.12
N ARG A 51 0.34 -2.76 16.07
CA ARG A 51 0.84 -4.14 15.97
C ARG A 51 -0.25 -5.14 15.66
N TYR A 52 -1.39 -5.00 16.32
CA TYR A 52 -2.54 -5.90 16.18
C TYR A 52 -3.64 -5.29 15.31
N TYR A 53 -3.37 -4.21 14.56
CA TYR A 53 -4.40 -3.56 13.77
C TYR A 53 -4.92 -4.48 12.67
N SER A 54 -6.25 -4.52 12.54
CA SER A 54 -6.93 -5.07 11.37
C SER A 54 -7.96 -4.07 10.88
N GLY A 55 -7.94 -3.80 9.57
CA GLY A 55 -8.78 -2.79 8.96
C GLY A 55 -8.06 -2.08 7.83
N THR A 56 -8.49 -0.85 7.54
CA THR A 56 -7.89 -0.01 6.49
C THR A 56 -7.03 1.09 7.10
N VAL A 57 -5.87 1.35 6.52
CA VAL A 57 -4.97 2.46 6.89
C VAL A 57 -4.71 3.31 5.66
N SER A 58 -4.83 4.63 5.80
CA SER A 58 -4.55 5.59 4.73
C SER A 58 -3.10 6.05 4.82
N TYR A 59 -2.32 5.81 3.77
CA TYR A 59 -0.96 6.26 3.59
C TYR A 59 -0.94 7.47 2.66
N THR A 60 -0.33 8.56 3.10
CA THR A 60 -0.17 9.77 2.27
C THR A 60 1.29 10.11 2.08
N THR A 61 1.63 10.49 0.84
CA THR A 61 2.92 11.05 0.44
C THR A 61 2.74 11.89 -0.82
N ASN A 62 3.82 12.35 -1.42
CA ASN A 62 3.81 13.02 -2.71
C ASN A 62 4.87 12.46 -3.68
N LEU A 63 4.77 12.91 -4.92
CA LEU A 63 5.72 12.65 -5.99
C LEU A 63 5.93 13.91 -6.82
N ASN A 64 7.16 14.36 -6.98
CA ASN A 64 7.46 15.51 -7.84
C ASN A 64 7.93 15.08 -9.23
N LEU A 65 7.22 15.52 -10.26
CA LEU A 65 7.54 15.25 -11.66
C LEU A 65 7.98 16.54 -12.35
N SER A 66 9.20 16.59 -12.87
CA SER A 66 9.68 17.77 -13.61
C SER A 66 8.89 18.03 -14.90
N ALA A 67 8.40 16.96 -15.54
CA ALA A 67 7.53 16.99 -16.70
C ALA A 67 6.64 15.75 -16.71
N LEU A 68 5.60 15.74 -17.56
CA LEU A 68 4.82 14.53 -17.77
C LEU A 68 5.71 13.42 -18.39
N PRO A 69 5.52 12.17 -17.97
CA PRO A 69 6.18 11.02 -18.58
C PRO A 69 5.94 10.91 -20.09
N PRO A 70 6.81 10.21 -20.84
CA PRO A 70 6.59 9.89 -22.24
C PRO A 70 5.26 9.15 -22.47
N GLN A 71 4.76 9.17 -23.71
CA GLN A 71 3.56 8.39 -24.07
C GLN A 71 3.72 6.91 -23.71
N GLY A 72 2.74 6.39 -22.99
CA GLY A 72 2.66 5.00 -22.53
C GLY A 72 2.08 4.92 -21.12
N PRO A 73 1.74 3.72 -20.66
CA PRO A 73 1.21 3.52 -19.32
C PRO A 73 2.30 3.77 -18.28
N CYS A 74 2.00 4.61 -17.29
CA CYS A 74 2.78 4.81 -16.08
C CYS A 74 2.11 4.05 -14.93
N TRP A 75 2.88 3.25 -14.21
CA TRP A 75 2.34 2.40 -13.15
C TRP A 75 2.81 2.87 -11.79
N LEU A 76 1.91 2.99 -10.82
CA LEU A 76 2.31 3.07 -9.43
C LEU A 76 2.54 1.66 -8.91
N TYR A 77 3.81 1.24 -8.82
CA TYR A 77 4.20 -0.05 -8.27
C TYR A 77 4.37 0.06 -6.76
N LEU A 78 3.69 -0.82 -6.02
CA LEU A 78 3.60 -0.77 -4.57
C LEU A 78 4.57 -1.74 -3.86
N GLY A 79 5.34 -2.51 -4.61
CA GLY A 79 6.23 -3.53 -4.04
C GLY A 79 5.41 -4.63 -3.36
N ARG A 80 5.65 -4.81 -2.06
CA ARG A 80 4.91 -5.74 -1.22
C ARG A 80 3.76 -5.05 -0.49
N VAL A 81 2.56 -5.62 -0.62
CA VAL A 81 1.33 -5.18 0.05
C VAL A 81 0.75 -6.37 0.82
N ALA A 82 0.29 -6.10 2.04
CA ALA A 82 -0.39 -7.06 2.89
C ALA A 82 -1.73 -6.43 3.38
N ASP A 83 -2.84 -6.57 2.65
CA ASP A 83 -3.07 -7.52 1.54
C ASP A 83 -3.53 -6.85 0.25
N VAL A 84 -4.31 -5.78 0.33
CA VAL A 84 -4.85 -5.06 -0.84
C VAL A 84 -4.67 -3.55 -0.69
N ALA A 85 -4.49 -2.85 -1.80
CA ALA A 85 -4.26 -1.40 -1.81
C ALA A 85 -5.11 -0.68 -2.86
N GLU A 86 -5.92 0.29 -2.43
CA GLU A 86 -6.60 1.24 -3.30
C GLU A 86 -5.74 2.49 -3.45
N VAL A 87 -5.55 2.96 -4.69
CA VAL A 87 -4.64 4.06 -5.00
C VAL A 87 -5.41 5.25 -5.54
N PHE A 88 -5.05 6.42 -5.05
CA PHE A 88 -5.53 7.71 -5.51
C PHE A 88 -4.35 8.62 -5.81
N VAL A 89 -4.43 9.34 -6.93
CA VAL A 89 -3.44 10.35 -7.34
C VAL A 89 -4.17 11.65 -7.58
N ASN A 90 -3.74 12.73 -6.92
CA ASN A 90 -4.41 14.05 -6.98
C ASN A 90 -5.93 13.97 -6.70
N GLY A 91 -6.35 13.06 -5.81
CA GLY A 91 -7.75 12.80 -5.47
C GLY A 91 -8.53 11.93 -6.47
N GLN A 92 -7.95 11.56 -7.62
CA GLN A 92 -8.56 10.66 -8.59
C GLN A 92 -8.26 9.20 -8.23
N SER A 93 -9.29 8.35 -8.20
CA SER A 93 -9.11 6.89 -8.02
C SER A 93 -8.44 6.28 -9.25
N CYS A 94 -7.37 5.52 -9.03
CA CYS A 94 -6.61 4.81 -10.05
C CYS A 94 -6.82 3.28 -10.01
N GLY A 95 -7.69 2.81 -9.12
CA GLY A 95 -8.05 1.40 -8.96
C GLY A 95 -7.39 0.73 -7.75
N THR A 96 -7.54 -0.59 -7.69
CA THR A 96 -7.16 -1.43 -6.54
C THR A 96 -6.21 -2.53 -6.96
N ALA A 97 -5.03 -2.57 -6.33
CA ALA A 97 -4.07 -3.66 -6.45
C ALA A 97 -4.38 -4.74 -5.40
N TRP A 98 -4.85 -5.90 -5.83
CA TRP A 98 -5.21 -7.03 -4.95
C TRP A 98 -4.48 -8.33 -5.31
N THR A 99 -3.74 -8.34 -6.42
CA THR A 99 -2.93 -9.48 -6.85
C THR A 99 -1.63 -9.00 -7.49
N ALA A 100 -0.63 -9.87 -7.50
CA ALA A 100 0.67 -9.55 -8.07
C ALA A 100 0.63 -9.46 -9.61
N PRO A 101 1.43 -8.57 -10.22
CA PRO A 101 2.20 -7.51 -9.57
C PRO A 101 1.29 -6.41 -9.00
N PHE A 102 1.59 -5.95 -7.77
CA PHE A 102 0.80 -4.92 -7.09
C PHE A 102 1.07 -3.53 -7.69
N ARG A 103 0.39 -3.23 -8.80
CA ARG A 103 0.46 -1.93 -9.45
C ARG A 103 -0.86 -1.52 -10.09
N VAL A 104 -1.04 -0.22 -10.26
CA VAL A 104 -2.20 0.36 -10.97
C VAL A 104 -1.72 1.40 -11.99
N ASP A 105 -2.49 1.58 -13.05
CA ASP A 105 -2.20 2.62 -14.06
C ASP A 105 -2.61 3.98 -13.50
N VAL A 106 -1.65 4.90 -13.43
CA VAL A 106 -1.86 6.27 -12.92
C VAL A 106 -1.70 7.33 -14.00
N SER A 107 -1.49 6.94 -15.27
CA SER A 107 -1.12 7.83 -16.37
C SER A 107 -2.05 9.03 -16.52
N ALA A 108 -3.37 8.79 -16.38
CA ALA A 108 -4.39 9.81 -16.56
C ALA A 108 -4.48 10.81 -15.39
N ALA A 109 -3.92 10.49 -14.23
CA ALA A 109 -4.02 11.29 -13.02
C ALA A 109 -2.75 12.13 -12.73
N LEU A 110 -1.65 11.88 -13.44
CA LEU A 110 -0.38 12.58 -13.26
C LEU A 110 -0.42 13.99 -13.85
N LYS A 111 0.30 14.92 -13.20
CA LYS A 111 0.57 16.29 -13.67
C LYS A 111 2.05 16.66 -13.46
N PRO A 112 2.58 17.66 -14.21
CA PRO A 112 3.86 18.28 -13.86
C PRO A 112 3.81 18.90 -12.45
N GLY A 113 4.95 18.87 -11.76
CA GLY A 113 5.09 19.33 -10.37
C GLY A 113 4.71 18.25 -9.35
N VAL A 114 4.21 18.72 -8.20
CA VAL A 114 3.85 17.85 -7.07
C VAL A 114 2.53 17.14 -7.33
N ASN A 115 2.54 15.82 -7.17
CA ASN A 115 1.38 14.94 -7.22
C ASN A 115 1.13 14.37 -5.83
N ASP A 116 -0.08 14.54 -5.32
CA ASP A 116 -0.47 13.97 -4.03
C ASP A 116 -0.84 12.49 -4.21
N ILE A 117 -0.28 11.62 -3.38
CA ILE A 117 -0.48 10.18 -3.44
C ILE A 117 -1.18 9.75 -2.15
N LEU A 118 -2.34 9.12 -2.29
CA LEU A 118 -3.05 8.46 -1.20
C LEU A 118 -3.19 6.97 -1.54
N ILE A 119 -2.78 6.11 -0.62
CA ILE A 119 -2.90 4.67 -0.74
C ILE A 119 -3.65 4.15 0.49
N LYS A 120 -4.82 3.54 0.29
CA LYS A 120 -5.57 2.89 1.36
C LYS A 120 -5.25 1.41 1.34
N VAL A 121 -4.65 0.90 2.42
CA VAL A 121 -4.27 -0.51 2.52
C VAL A 121 -5.14 -1.22 3.54
N SER A 122 -5.68 -2.37 3.15
CA SER A 122 -6.49 -3.23 4.02
C SER A 122 -5.86 -4.60 4.19
N ASN A 123 -5.83 -5.10 5.42
CA ASN A 123 -5.40 -6.47 5.75
C ASN A 123 -6.59 -7.34 6.20
N THR A 124 -6.31 -8.57 6.61
CA THR A 124 -7.31 -9.45 7.25
C THR A 124 -7.49 -9.22 8.75
N TRP A 125 -8.59 -9.75 9.29
CA TRP A 125 -8.93 -9.74 10.73
C TRP A 125 -8.01 -10.58 11.64
N ALA A 126 -7.08 -11.35 11.08
CA ALA A 126 -6.28 -12.30 11.86
C ALA A 126 -5.50 -11.64 13.00
N ASN A 127 -4.87 -10.48 12.74
CA ASN A 127 -4.02 -9.83 13.73
C ASN A 127 -4.83 -9.25 14.90
N ARG A 128 -5.97 -8.60 14.61
CA ARG A 128 -6.85 -8.05 15.66
C ARG A 128 -7.49 -9.14 16.51
N LEU A 129 -7.91 -10.24 15.88
CA LEU A 129 -8.45 -11.40 16.59
C LEU A 129 -7.41 -12.05 17.52
N GLU A 130 -6.15 -12.14 17.09
CA GLU A 130 -5.06 -12.63 17.96
C GLU A 130 -4.76 -11.64 19.10
N GLY A 131 -4.78 -10.33 18.84
CA GLY A 131 -4.60 -9.30 19.86
C GLY A 131 -5.70 -9.33 20.93
N ASP A 132 -6.96 -9.42 20.52
CA ASP A 132 -8.13 -9.46 21.43
C ASP A 132 -8.18 -10.75 22.25
N ALA A 133 -7.68 -11.85 21.71
CA ALA A 133 -7.60 -13.11 22.46
C ALA A 133 -6.66 -13.05 23.68
N LEU A 134 -5.80 -12.02 23.77
CA LEU A 134 -4.94 -11.76 24.93
C LEU A 134 -5.62 -10.90 26.01
N LEU A 135 -6.79 -10.33 25.70
CA LEU A 135 -7.53 -9.41 26.57
C LEU A 135 -8.71 -10.12 27.27
N PRO A 136 -9.14 -9.60 28.43
CA PRO A 136 -10.45 -9.91 29.00
C PRO A 136 -11.56 -9.62 27.98
N GLU A 137 -12.65 -10.39 28.02
CA GLU A 137 -13.73 -10.27 27.03
C GLU A 137 -14.34 -8.87 26.95
N ALA A 138 -14.45 -8.17 28.09
CA ALA A 138 -14.98 -6.81 28.16
C ALA A 138 -14.11 -5.75 27.45
N ASP A 139 -12.83 -6.04 27.24
CA ASP A 139 -11.86 -5.12 26.62
C ASP A 139 -11.59 -5.45 25.14
N ARG A 140 -12.26 -6.47 24.59
CA ARG A 140 -12.10 -6.87 23.19
C ARG A 140 -12.87 -5.94 22.27
N LEU A 141 -12.27 -5.62 21.13
CA LEU A 141 -12.92 -4.88 20.06
C LEU A 141 -13.80 -5.79 19.19
N THR A 142 -13.36 -7.02 19.00
CA THR A 142 -13.97 -8.00 18.09
C THR A 142 -14.84 -9.00 18.82
N TRP A 143 -15.92 -9.40 18.16
CA TRP A 143 -16.76 -10.52 18.56
C TRP A 143 -17.01 -11.43 17.36
N THR A 144 -16.87 -12.74 17.55
CA THR A 144 -17.14 -13.74 16.51
C THR A 144 -17.45 -15.10 17.13
N ASP A 145 -18.41 -15.83 16.55
CA ASP A 145 -18.69 -17.23 16.87
C ASP A 145 -17.72 -18.21 16.15
N GLY A 146 -16.93 -17.71 15.20
CA GLY A 146 -15.91 -18.46 14.48
C GLY A 146 -14.82 -18.96 15.42
N ARG A 147 -14.74 -20.27 15.62
CA ARG A 147 -13.86 -20.90 16.63
C ARG A 147 -12.47 -21.25 16.12
N TYR A 148 -12.29 -21.34 14.81
CA TYR A 148 -11.03 -21.76 14.21
C TYR A 148 -10.03 -20.59 14.19
N ARG A 149 -8.80 -20.88 14.60
CA ARG A 149 -7.65 -19.97 14.56
C ARG A 149 -6.45 -20.67 13.92
N LYS A 150 -5.45 -19.90 13.53
CA LYS A 150 -4.16 -20.46 13.09
C LYS A 150 -3.59 -21.33 14.22
N LYS A 151 -2.88 -22.40 13.84
CA LYS A 151 -2.20 -23.26 14.83
C LYS A 151 -1.13 -22.50 15.60
N THR A 152 -0.46 -21.56 14.94
CA THR A 152 0.51 -20.64 15.55
C THR A 152 -0.14 -19.29 15.81
N ARG A 153 0.30 -18.60 16.86
CA ARG A 153 -0.13 -17.23 17.19
C ARG A 153 0.73 -16.15 16.53
N ASP A 154 1.48 -16.51 15.50
CA ASP A 154 2.30 -15.56 14.75
C ASP A 154 1.37 -14.60 14.00
N LEU A 155 1.67 -13.30 14.11
CA LEU A 155 0.97 -12.27 13.35
C LEU A 155 1.30 -12.38 11.87
N LEU A 156 0.32 -12.05 11.03
CA LEU A 156 0.55 -11.88 9.60
C LEU A 156 1.22 -10.54 9.33
N GLU A 157 1.96 -10.46 8.24
CA GLU A 157 2.37 -9.16 7.70
C GLU A 157 1.12 -8.30 7.41
N ALA A 158 1.26 -6.99 7.55
CA ALA A 158 0.16 -6.07 7.31
C ALA A 158 0.67 -4.70 6.88
N GLY A 159 -0.01 -4.10 5.91
CA GLY A 159 0.26 -2.74 5.42
C GLY A 159 1.00 -2.66 4.08
N LEU A 160 1.46 -1.45 3.77
CA LEU A 160 2.35 -1.18 2.65
C LEU A 160 3.79 -1.42 3.11
N LEU A 161 4.42 -2.48 2.61
CA LEU A 161 5.80 -2.85 2.96
C LEU A 161 6.81 -2.30 1.94
N GLY A 162 6.34 -1.96 0.73
CA GLY A 162 7.14 -1.32 -0.30
C GLY A 162 8.22 -2.23 -0.90
N PRO A 163 9.24 -1.62 -1.56
CA PRO A 163 9.32 -0.20 -1.88
C PRO A 163 8.19 0.23 -2.84
N ALA A 164 7.78 1.51 -2.77
CA ALA A 164 6.78 2.07 -3.67
C ALA A 164 7.43 3.06 -4.64
N SER A 165 7.09 2.98 -5.92
CA SER A 165 7.69 3.77 -6.98
C SER A 165 6.76 3.98 -8.16
N LEU A 166 6.94 5.07 -8.90
CA LEU A 166 6.38 5.25 -10.22
C LEU A 166 7.26 4.55 -11.26
N GLU A 167 6.68 3.62 -12.03
CA GLU A 167 7.28 3.00 -13.21
C GLU A 167 6.93 3.81 -14.46
N ILE A 168 7.94 4.39 -15.10
CA ILE A 168 7.82 5.24 -16.29
C ILE A 168 8.35 4.48 -17.52
N PRO A 169 7.60 4.41 -18.64
CA PRO A 169 8.05 3.71 -19.83
C PRO A 169 9.28 4.39 -20.45
N VAL A 170 10.27 3.59 -20.85
CA VAL A 170 11.47 4.08 -21.55
C VAL A 170 11.18 4.15 -23.04
N THR A 171 11.32 5.34 -23.64
CA THR A 171 11.24 5.48 -25.11
C THR A 171 12.55 4.99 -25.73
N VAL A 172 12.54 3.77 -26.30
CA VAL A 172 13.66 3.29 -27.12
C VAL A 172 13.64 4.06 -28.45
N LYS A 173 14.56 5.01 -28.64
CA LYS A 173 14.82 5.57 -29.97
C LYS A 173 15.33 4.44 -30.85
N LYS A 174 14.53 3.97 -31.82
CA LYS A 174 15.05 3.12 -32.90
C LYS A 174 16.13 3.92 -33.63
N SER A 175 17.37 3.48 -33.52
CA SER A 175 18.46 3.96 -34.36
C SER A 175 18.12 3.58 -35.80
N THR A 176 17.68 4.55 -36.60
CA THR A 176 17.60 4.38 -38.05
C THR A 176 19.03 4.31 -38.56
N GLN A 177 19.41 3.13 -39.07
CA GLN A 177 20.62 2.94 -39.86
C GLN A 177 20.30 3.17 -41.34
#